data_AF-A0A7W0IE88-F1
#
_entry.id   AF-A0A7W0IE88-F1
#
_cell.length_a   1.000
_cell.length_b   1.000
_cell.length_c   1.000
_cell.angle_alpha   90.00
_cell.angle_beta   90.00
_cell.angle_gamma   90.00
#
_symmetry.space_group_name_H-M   'P 1'
#
loop_
_entity.id
_entity.type
_entity.pdbx_description
1 polymer ?
#
loop_
_entity_poly.entity_id
_entity_poly.type
_entity_poly.pdbx_seq_one_letter_code
_entity_poly.pdbx_strand_id
1 'polypeptide(L)'
;MCDAVAYNPGFVPGTSLARNAESVSRFAMRRILPVMTTLTPFANSRNAAGRYLADVVLGTTRAPTGSYVDRSSVDRSSEESYDPRREDELWDAAERFTAA
;
A
#
# COMPACT_ATOMS: atom_id res chain seq x y z
N MET A 1 -7.89 -15.16 18.21
CA MET A 1 -6.83 -15.18 17.17
C MET A 1 -6.84 -13.81 16.54
N CYS A 2 -5.69 -13.14 16.43
CA CYS A 2 -5.61 -11.83 15.78
C CYS A 2 -5.37 -12.04 14.28
N ASP A 3 -6.04 -11.25 13.44
CA ASP A 3 -5.82 -11.26 12.00
C ASP A 3 -4.73 -10.26 11.61
N ALA A 4 -3.86 -10.65 10.68
CA ALA A 4 -2.87 -9.76 10.06
C ALA A 4 -3.11 -9.74 8.54
N VAL A 5 -3.43 -8.58 7.98
CA VAL A 5 -3.70 -8.39 6.54
C VAL A 5 -2.92 -7.18 6.04
N ALA A 6 -2.18 -7.34 4.95
CA ALA A 6 -1.48 -6.24 4.28
C ALA A 6 -2.39 -5.57 3.25
N TYR A 7 -2.38 -4.24 3.19
CA TYR A 7 -3.22 -3.46 2.27
C TYR A 7 -2.40 -2.49 1.43
N ASN A 8 -2.54 -2.59 0.11
CA ASN A 8 -2.00 -1.65 -0.85
C ASN A 8 -3.13 -0.78 -1.42
N PRO A 9 -3.13 0.55 -1.15
CA PRO A 9 -4.14 1.45 -1.70
C PRO A 9 -3.94 1.79 -3.19
N GLY A 10 -2.87 1.27 -3.81
CA GLY A 10 -2.40 1.69 -5.13
C GLY A 10 -1.76 3.07 -5.08
N PHE A 11 -1.57 3.69 -6.25
CA PHE A 11 -1.05 5.05 -6.30
C PHE A 11 -2.15 6.03 -5.84
N VAL A 12 -1.91 6.72 -4.71
CA VAL A 12 -2.83 7.74 -4.16
C VAL A 12 -2.19 9.14 -4.28
N PRO A 13 -2.46 9.88 -5.38
CA PRO A 13 -1.94 11.23 -5.57
C PRO A 13 -2.42 12.19 -4.47
N GLY A 14 -1.59 13.16 -4.12
CA GLY A 14 -1.93 14.17 -3.11
C GLY A 14 -1.75 13.69 -1.67
N THR A 15 -1.16 12.51 -1.45
CA THR A 15 -0.52 12.17 -0.17
C THR A 15 0.86 12.83 -0.10
N SER A 16 1.38 12.94 1.12
CA SER A 16 2.70 13.52 1.35
C SER A 16 3.87 12.58 0.97
N LEU A 17 3.60 11.41 0.41
CA LEU A 17 4.61 10.41 0.06
C LEU A 17 5.65 10.96 -0.93
N ALA A 18 5.24 11.91 -1.77
CA ALA A 18 6.11 12.58 -2.73
C ALA A 18 6.63 13.95 -2.27
N ARG A 19 6.64 14.23 -0.96
CA ARG A 19 7.05 15.54 -0.41
C ARG A 19 8.51 15.90 -0.76
N ASN A 20 9.38 14.90 -0.89
CA ASN A 20 10.80 15.04 -1.22
C ASN A 20 11.13 14.95 -2.71
N ALA A 21 10.12 14.83 -3.59
CA ALA A 21 10.35 14.92 -5.02
C ALA A 21 10.61 16.38 -5.41
N GLU A 22 11.65 16.63 -6.22
CA GLU A 22 12.12 17.95 -6.66
C GLU A 22 10.97 18.86 -7.15
N SER A 23 11.15 20.18 -7.08
CA SER A 23 10.10 21.19 -7.38
C SER A 23 9.40 20.97 -8.74
N VAL A 24 10.12 20.49 -9.74
CA VAL A 24 9.59 20.10 -11.07
C VAL A 24 8.74 18.82 -10.99
N SER A 25 9.19 17.82 -10.23
CA SER A 25 8.43 16.59 -9.97
C SER A 25 7.14 16.88 -9.19
N ARG A 26 7.17 17.81 -8.23
CA ARG A 26 5.96 18.28 -7.51
C ARG A 26 4.94 18.95 -8.45
N PHE A 27 5.39 19.71 -9.44
CA PHE A 27 4.50 20.30 -10.47
C PHE A 27 3.88 19.20 -11.34
N ALA A 28 4.69 18.23 -11.80
CA ALA A 28 4.20 17.08 -12.56
C ALA A 28 3.20 16.24 -11.74
N MET A 29 3.48 15.97 -10.47
CA MET A 29 2.58 15.26 -9.54
C MET A 29 1.24 15.96 -9.32
N ARG A 30 1.24 17.30 -9.32
CA ARG A 30 0.08 18.11 -8.95
C ARG A 30 -0.76 18.53 -10.15
N ARG A 31 -0.19 18.56 -11.36
CA ARG A 31 -0.90 19.01 -12.57
C ARG A 31 -0.99 17.98 -13.69
N ILE A 32 -0.03 17.06 -13.81
CA ILE A 32 0.02 16.08 -14.92
C ILE A 32 -0.53 14.73 -14.46
N LEU A 33 -0.05 14.24 -13.31
CA LEU A 33 -0.46 12.94 -12.76
C LEU A 33 -1.97 12.84 -12.50
N PRO A 34 -2.70 13.83 -11.95
CA PRO A 34 -4.15 13.72 -11.74
C PRO A 34 -4.92 13.52 -13.04
N VAL A 35 -4.50 14.17 -14.12
CA VAL A 35 -5.10 14.01 -15.47
C VAL A 35 -4.81 12.62 -16.03
N MET A 36 -3.61 12.09 -15.77
CA MET A 36 -3.29 10.69 -16.08
C MET A 36 -4.01 9.70 -15.18
N THR A 37 -4.29 10.03 -13.91
CA THR A 37 -5.02 9.16 -12.98
C THR A 37 -6.49 9.00 -13.36
N THR A 38 -7.09 10.02 -13.98
CA THR A 38 -8.43 9.90 -14.60
C THR A 38 -8.44 9.04 -15.86
N LEU A 39 -7.29 8.84 -16.51
CA LEU A 39 -7.15 8.09 -17.76
C LEU A 39 -6.54 6.69 -17.56
N THR A 40 -5.98 6.39 -16.39
CA THR A 40 -5.22 5.14 -16.15
C THR A 40 -5.78 4.41 -14.91
N PRO A 41 -6.15 3.12 -15.01
CA PRO A 41 -6.83 2.36 -13.94
C PRO A 41 -5.98 2.08 -12.68
N PHE A 42 -4.75 2.60 -12.59
CA PHE A 42 -3.80 2.33 -11.51
C PHE A 42 -3.86 3.31 -10.33
N ALA A 43 -4.60 4.41 -10.48
CA ALA A 43 -4.62 5.47 -9.48
C ALA A 43 -5.95 5.56 -8.75
N ASN A 44 -5.88 5.66 -7.43
CA ASN A 44 -7.03 5.81 -6.56
C ASN A 44 -7.13 7.22 -5.97
N SER A 45 -8.36 7.69 -5.80
CA SER A 45 -8.61 8.85 -4.95
C SER A 45 -8.39 8.49 -3.48
N ARG A 46 -8.07 9.50 -2.64
CA ARG A 46 -7.95 9.31 -1.18
C ARG A 46 -9.21 8.71 -0.55
N ASN A 47 -10.39 9.12 -1.03
CA ASN A 47 -11.67 8.59 -0.54
C ASN A 47 -11.86 7.12 -0.91
N ALA A 48 -11.52 6.73 -2.15
CA ALA A 48 -11.57 5.33 -2.58
C ALA A 48 -10.59 4.46 -1.76
N ALA A 49 -9.34 4.91 -1.61
CA ALA A 49 -8.34 4.21 -0.81
C ALA A 49 -8.77 4.03 0.65
N GLY A 50 -9.41 5.03 1.26
CA GLY A 50 -9.96 4.93 2.61
C GLY A 50 -11.16 4.00 2.71
N ARG A 51 -12.06 4.02 1.72
CA ARG A 51 -13.22 3.12 1.65
C ARG A 51 -12.78 1.66 1.59
N TYR A 52 -11.81 1.34 0.73
CA TYR A 52 -11.29 -0.02 0.60
C TYR A 52 -10.61 -0.52 1.87
N LEU A 53 -9.82 0.33 2.56
CA LEU A 53 -9.27 -0.03 3.87
C LEU A 53 -10.37 -0.34 4.88
N ALA A 54 -11.41 0.48 4.93
CA ALA A 54 -12.56 0.23 5.81
C ALA A 54 -13.25 -1.09 5.45
N ASP A 55 -13.40 -1.40 4.17
CA ASP A 55 -13.99 -2.66 3.71
C ASP A 55 -13.15 -3.89 4.10
N VAL A 56 -11.82 -3.79 4.14
CA VAL A 56 -10.94 -4.85 4.68
C VAL A 56 -11.12 -5.00 6.18
N VAL A 57 -11.06 -3.91 6.94
CA VAL A 57 -11.15 -3.93 8.41
C VAL A 57 -12.52 -4.40 8.89
N LEU A 58 -13.59 -4.04 8.18
CA LEU A 58 -14.97 -4.42 8.52
C LEU A 58 -15.36 -5.80 7.97
N GLY A 59 -14.46 -6.49 7.26
CA GLY A 59 -14.70 -7.82 6.70
C GLY A 59 -15.64 -7.86 5.50
N THR A 60 -15.97 -6.71 4.91
CA THR A 60 -16.67 -6.64 3.61
C THR A 60 -15.81 -7.30 2.53
N THR A 61 -14.51 -7.01 2.52
CA THR A 61 -13.51 -7.71 1.71
C THR A 61 -13.02 -8.93 2.48
N ARG A 62 -13.37 -10.13 2.01
CA ARG A 62 -12.91 -11.38 2.63
C ARG A 62 -11.42 -11.60 2.35
N ALA A 63 -10.59 -11.37 3.35
CA ALA A 63 -9.14 -11.58 3.30
C ALA A 63 -8.70 -12.38 4.53
N PRO A 64 -8.35 -13.68 4.39
CA PRO A 64 -7.78 -14.46 5.48
C PRO A 64 -6.50 -13.83 6.03
N THR A 65 -6.13 -14.15 7.28
CA THR A 65 -4.84 -13.74 7.84
C THR A 65 -3.68 -14.15 6.92
N GLY A 66 -2.68 -13.28 6.78
CA GLY A 66 -1.56 -13.41 5.84
C GLY A 66 -1.87 -12.93 4.41
N SER A 67 -3.10 -12.48 4.12
CA SER A 67 -3.45 -11.98 2.79
C SER A 67 -2.85 -10.62 2.48
N TYR A 68 -2.59 -10.40 1.19
CA TYR A 68 -2.30 -9.10 0.63
C TYR A 68 -3.51 -8.63 -0.19
N VAL A 69 -4.02 -7.44 0.13
CA VAL A 69 -5.15 -6.83 -0.58
C VAL A 69 -4.63 -5.68 -1.43
N ASP A 70 -4.70 -5.82 -2.75
CA ASP A 70 -4.52 -4.70 -3.68
C ASP A 70 -5.88 -4.03 -3.93
N ARG A 71 -6.01 -2.80 -3.44
CA ARG A 71 -7.22 -1.98 -3.57
C ARG A 71 -8.44 -2.70 -3.00
N SER A 72 -9.32 -3.28 -3.82
CA SER A 72 -10.56 -3.92 -3.37
C SER A 72 -10.54 -5.44 -3.42
N SER A 73 -9.40 -6.07 -3.73
CA SER A 73 -9.31 -7.51 -3.93
C SER A 73 -8.05 -8.11 -3.32
N VAL A 74 -8.16 -9.35 -2.83
CA VAL A 74 -6.98 -10.16 -2.48
C VAL A 74 -6.19 -10.43 -3.76
N ASP A 75 -4.88 -10.19 -3.70
CA ASP A 75 -3.95 -10.39 -4.81
C ASP A 75 -2.60 -10.90 -4.27
N ARG A 76 -1.67 -11.26 -5.15
CA ARG A 76 -0.30 -11.60 -4.76
C ARG A 76 0.57 -10.36 -4.69
N SER A 77 1.35 -10.27 -3.61
CA SER A 77 2.51 -9.38 -3.55
C SER A 77 3.65 -9.91 -4.41
N SER A 78 4.78 -9.20 -4.40
CA SER A 78 6.04 -9.66 -5.00
C SER A 78 6.44 -11.06 -4.53
N GLU A 79 7.10 -11.83 -5.40
CA GLU A 79 7.57 -13.19 -5.10
C GLU A 79 8.52 -13.21 -3.90
N GLU A 80 9.34 -12.16 -3.77
CA GLU A 80 10.28 -11.97 -2.68
C GLU A 80 9.62 -11.90 -1.29
N SER A 81 8.34 -11.50 -1.23
CA SER A 81 7.58 -11.44 0.01
C SER A 81 7.15 -12.80 0.53
N TYR A 82 7.44 -13.88 -0.21
CA TYR A 82 7.12 -15.26 0.17
C TYR A 82 8.40 -16.08 0.46
N ASP A 83 9.57 -15.44 0.55
CA ASP A 83 10.82 -16.07 0.97
C ASP A 83 10.90 -16.04 2.52
N PRO A 84 10.67 -17.18 3.21
CA PRO A 84 10.62 -17.20 4.66
C PRO A 84 11.96 -16.80 5.30
N ARG A 85 13.08 -17.05 4.60
CA ARG A 85 14.39 -16.65 5.11
C ARG A 85 14.51 -15.12 5.14
N ARG A 86 13.95 -14.42 4.15
CA ARG A 86 13.94 -12.95 4.14
C ARG A 86 13.00 -12.39 5.21
N GLU A 87 11.88 -13.04 5.46
CA GLU A 87 10.96 -12.66 6.53
C GLU A 87 11.65 -12.74 7.90
N ASP A 88 12.32 -13.86 8.20
CA ASP A 88 13.06 -14.06 9.45
C ASP A 88 14.22 -13.05 9.59
N GLU A 89 15.03 -12.89 8.53
CA GLU A 89 16.14 -11.93 8.52
C GLU A 89 15.66 -10.49 8.76
N LEU A 90 14.50 -10.11 8.20
CA LEU A 90 13.90 -8.79 8.40
C LEU A 90 13.42 -8.63 9.86
N TRP A 91 12.78 -9.65 10.42
CA TRP A 91 12.26 -9.61 11.79
C TRP A 91 13.41 -9.49 12.80
N ASP A 92 14.44 -10.33 12.70
CA ASP A 92 15.63 -10.29 13.56
C ASP A 92 16.36 -8.94 13.47
N ALA A 93 16.42 -8.34 12.27
CA ALA A 93 16.99 -7.01 12.10
C ALA A 93 16.13 -5.93 12.77
N ALA A 94 14.81 -5.98 12.61
CA ALA A 94 13.89 -5.04 13.23
C ALA A 94 13.95 -5.10 14.76
N GLU A 95 13.98 -6.29 15.36
CA GLU A 95 14.15 -6.48 16.80
C GLU A 95 15.45 -5.86 17.30
N ARG A 96 16.57 -6.15 16.64
CA ARG A 96 17.88 -5.58 17.01
C ARG A 96 17.95 -4.06 16.90
N PHE A 97 17.32 -3.47 15.88
CA PHE A 97 17.35 -2.02 15.68
C PHE A 97 16.36 -1.24 16.56
N THR A 98 15.37 -1.92 17.13
CA THR A 98 14.33 -1.29 17.96
C THR A 98 14.46 -1.61 19.44
N ALA A 99 15.31 -2.58 19.81
CA ALA A 99 15.71 -2.79 21.19
C ALA A 99 16.45 -1.56 21.73
N ALA A 100 15.85 -0.92 22.74
CA ALA A 100 16.36 0.27 23.43
C ALA A 100 17.53 -0.03 24.37
#